data_AF-A0A3D5ML49-F1
#
_entry.id   AF-A0A3D5ML49-F1
#
_cell.length_a   1.000
_cell.length_b   1.000
_cell.length_c   1.000
_cell.angle_alpha   90.00
_cell.angle_beta   90.00
_cell.angle_gamma   90.00
#
_symmetry.space_group_name_H-M   'P 1'
#
loop_
_entity.id
_entity.type
_entity.pdbx_description
1 polymer ?
#
loop_
_entity_poly.entity_id
_entity_poly.type
_entity_poly.pdbx_seq_one_letter_code
_entity_poly.pdbx_strand_id
1 'polypeptide(L)'
;MENSLSPERHHPDRFSHAERRPTGAPLPEQTRGVRPPSRAADILGRKWTIPIILELASGPKRFCKLQATLKGISPRTLSARLRWLQREGVVGKTALSEPGLHEAYHLTEKGLAFRPVLRALRAVDSAWARRERRPV
;
A
#
# COMPACT_ATOMS: atom_id res chain seq x y z
N MET A 1 38.50 55.03 9.23
CA MET A 1 38.51 55.96 10.38
C MET A 1 38.03 57.29 9.79
N GLU A 2 36.91 57.93 10.11
CA GLU A 2 35.96 57.98 11.24
C GLU A 2 34.52 57.80 10.69
N ASN A 3 33.63 56.98 11.24
CA ASN A 3 32.84 57.16 12.47
C ASN A 3 32.11 58.51 12.59
N SER A 4 30.91 58.60 11.99
CA SER A 4 29.92 59.62 12.33
C SER A 4 28.86 58.99 13.24
N LEU A 5 28.96 59.35 14.51
CA LEU A 5 27.93 59.19 15.52
C LEU A 5 26.72 60.06 15.17
N SER A 6 25.52 59.51 15.33
CA SER A 6 24.33 60.30 15.61
C SER A 6 23.45 59.57 16.62
N PRO A 7 22.73 60.30 17.49
CA PRO A 7 22.50 59.89 18.87
C PRO A 7 21.12 59.25 19.07
N GLU A 8 21.03 58.42 20.10
CA GLU A 8 19.77 57.92 20.63
C GLU A 8 18.81 59.04 21.03
N ARG A 9 17.54 58.89 20.66
CA ARG A 9 16.43 59.48 21.42
C ARG A 9 15.32 58.45 21.63
N HIS A 10 15.20 58.15 22.91
CA HIS A 10 14.17 57.50 23.70
C HIS A 10 12.73 57.44 23.15
N HIS A 11 12.15 56.28 23.40
CA HIS A 11 10.77 55.80 23.21
C HIS A 11 9.67 56.73 23.76
N PRO A 12 8.43 56.61 23.26
CA PRO A 12 7.41 56.18 24.21
C PRO A 12 6.47 55.09 23.69
N ASP A 13 6.19 54.13 24.58
CA ASP A 13 5.16 53.12 24.46
C ASP A 13 3.81 53.76 24.17
N ARG A 14 3.12 53.25 23.17
CA ARG A 14 1.68 53.42 23.08
C ARG A 14 1.04 52.38 22.16
N PHE A 15 0.18 51.59 22.78
CA PHE A 15 -0.83 50.72 22.19
C PHE A 15 -0.37 49.33 21.76
N SER A 16 -0.46 48.44 22.75
CA SER A 16 -0.94 47.07 22.62
C SER A 16 -1.88 46.91 21.40
N HIS A 17 -1.33 46.44 20.28
CA HIS A 17 -2.14 45.77 19.28
C HIS A 17 -2.23 44.33 19.75
N ALA A 18 -3.21 44.09 20.63
CA ALA A 18 -3.70 42.75 20.89
C ALA A 18 -3.87 42.08 19.52
N GLU A 19 -3.05 41.07 19.26
CA GLU A 19 -3.22 40.16 18.14
C GLU A 19 -4.64 39.61 18.24
N ARG A 20 -5.57 40.26 17.54
CA ARG A 20 -6.89 39.71 17.31
C ARG A 20 -6.67 38.50 16.43
N ARG A 21 -6.49 37.34 17.07
CA ARG A 21 -6.69 36.03 16.46
C ARG A 21 -7.95 36.13 15.60
N PRO A 22 -7.88 35.96 14.27
CA PRO A 22 -9.10 35.84 13.49
C PRO A 22 -9.88 34.63 14.04
N THR A 23 -11.02 34.99 14.62
CA THR A 23 -12.08 34.10 15.07
C THR A 23 -12.53 33.25 13.88
N GLY A 24 -12.53 31.93 14.07
CA GLY A 24 -13.48 31.02 13.43
C GLY A 24 -13.64 31.13 11.91
N ALA A 25 -12.55 31.12 11.13
CA ALA A 25 -12.70 30.65 9.76
C ALA A 25 -12.88 29.12 9.82
N PRO A 26 -14.04 28.55 9.44
CA PRO A 26 -14.11 27.12 9.27
C PRO A 26 -13.07 26.76 8.22
N LEU A 27 -12.16 25.85 8.58
CA LEU A 27 -11.29 25.21 7.60
C LEU A 27 -12.17 24.76 6.43
N PRO A 28 -11.79 25.03 5.16
CA PRO A 28 -12.60 24.65 4.03
C PRO A 28 -12.91 23.15 4.12
N GLU A 29 -14.20 22.81 4.16
CA GLU A 29 -14.76 21.45 4.25
C GLU A 29 -14.43 20.58 3.02
N GLN A 30 -13.49 21.04 2.18
CA GLN A 30 -13.23 20.62 0.82
C GLN A 30 -11.90 19.84 0.73
N THR A 31 -11.58 19.03 1.74
CA THR A 31 -10.75 17.84 1.55
C THR A 31 -11.43 16.67 2.25
N ARG A 32 -12.65 16.34 1.82
CA ARG A 32 -13.06 14.93 1.76
C ARG A 32 -12.12 14.23 0.78
N GLY A 33 -10.86 14.06 1.20
CA GLY A 33 -9.91 13.22 0.50
C GLY A 33 -10.60 11.89 0.34
N VAL A 34 -10.67 11.40 -0.90
CA VAL A 34 -11.05 10.02 -1.19
C VAL A 34 -10.20 9.18 -0.25
N ARG A 35 -10.77 8.71 0.87
CA ARG A 35 -10.07 7.75 1.72
C ARG A 35 -9.99 6.52 0.83
N PRO A 36 -8.80 6.06 0.42
CA PRO A 36 -8.70 4.77 -0.23
C PRO A 36 -9.39 3.76 0.71
N PRO A 37 -9.95 2.64 0.21
CA PRO A 37 -10.26 1.51 1.08
C PRO A 37 -8.95 1.08 1.74
N SER A 38 -8.64 1.69 2.88
CA SER A 38 -7.26 1.94 3.30
C SER A 38 -6.54 0.62 3.48
N ARG A 39 -7.20 -0.31 4.16
CA ARG A 39 -6.66 -1.63 4.43
C ARG A 39 -6.52 -2.53 3.20
N ALA A 40 -7.46 -2.47 2.25
CA ALA A 40 -7.41 -3.29 1.05
C ALA A 40 -6.29 -2.82 0.11
N ALA A 41 -6.18 -1.50 -0.07
CA ALA A 41 -5.11 -0.87 -0.84
C ALA A 41 -3.74 -1.10 -0.19
N ASP A 42 -3.63 -0.97 1.14
CA ASP A 42 -2.40 -1.24 1.89
C ASP A 42 -1.94 -2.69 1.72
N ILE A 43 -2.89 -3.63 1.61
CA ILE A 43 -2.56 -5.04 1.41
C ILE A 43 -2.00 -5.26 0.01
N LEU A 44 -2.73 -4.82 -1.01
CA LEU A 44 -2.37 -5.03 -2.41
C LEU A 44 -1.13 -4.24 -2.83
N GLY A 45 -0.92 -3.06 -2.27
CA GLY A 45 0.22 -2.18 -2.58
C GLY A 45 1.57 -2.71 -2.10
N ARG A 46 1.59 -3.74 -1.24
CA ARG A 46 2.84 -4.35 -0.79
C ARG A 46 3.44 -5.24 -1.89
N LYS A 47 4.75 -5.08 -2.12
CA LYS A 47 5.52 -5.89 -3.07
C LYS A 47 5.30 -7.39 -2.82
N TRP A 48 5.09 -8.13 -3.90
CA TRP A 48 4.77 -9.57 -3.96
C TRP A 48 3.36 -9.98 -3.53
N THR A 49 2.52 -9.10 -2.97
CA THR A 49 1.16 -9.49 -2.57
C THR A 49 0.33 -9.90 -3.77
N ILE A 50 0.21 -9.04 -4.79
CA ILE A 50 -0.56 -9.32 -5.99
C ILE A 50 -0.16 -10.64 -6.65
N PRO A 51 1.12 -10.91 -6.99
CA PRO A 51 1.47 -12.16 -7.67
C PRO A 51 1.27 -13.40 -6.80
N ILE A 52 1.43 -13.31 -5.47
CA ILE A 52 1.10 -14.41 -4.56
C ILE A 52 -0.40 -14.70 -4.57
N ILE A 53 -1.25 -13.67 -4.46
CA ILE A 53 -2.71 -13.86 -4.45
C ILE A 53 -3.18 -14.38 -5.82
N LEU A 54 -2.64 -13.84 -6.92
CA LEU A 54 -2.92 -14.32 -8.27
C LEU A 54 -2.59 -15.81 -8.44
N GLU A 55 -1.48 -16.24 -7.87
CA GLU A 55 -1.04 -17.63 -7.94
C GLU A 55 -1.93 -18.53 -7.07
N LEU A 56 -2.30 -18.10 -5.87
CA LEU A 56 -3.19 -18.86 -4.97
C LEU A 56 -4.67 -18.84 -5.40
N ALA A 57 -5.07 -17.90 -6.26
CA ALA A 57 -6.44 -17.82 -6.79
C ALA A 57 -6.81 -19.01 -7.68
N SER A 58 -5.84 -19.78 -8.17
CA SER A 58 -6.09 -21.01 -8.93
C SER A 58 -6.19 -22.27 -8.05
N GLY A 59 -6.01 -22.13 -6.73
CA GLY A 59 -6.10 -23.23 -5.77
C GLY A 59 -4.91 -23.31 -4.79
N PRO A 60 -5.00 -24.22 -3.80
CA PRO A 60 -3.97 -24.36 -2.77
C PRO A 60 -2.60 -24.77 -3.34
N LYS A 61 -1.51 -24.17 -2.86
CA LYS A 61 -0.14 -24.43 -3.35
C LYS A 61 0.87 -24.51 -2.22
N ARG A 62 1.85 -25.42 -2.38
CA ARG A 62 2.99 -25.54 -1.47
C ARG A 62 3.96 -24.37 -1.64
N PHE A 63 4.80 -24.14 -0.61
CA PHE A 63 5.85 -23.13 -0.64
C PHE A 63 6.77 -23.26 -1.86
N CYS A 64 7.29 -24.47 -2.13
CA CYS A 64 8.22 -24.69 -3.24
C CYS A 64 7.58 -24.39 -4.60
N LYS A 65 6.28 -24.69 -4.78
CA LYS A 65 5.56 -24.38 -6.01
C LYS A 65 5.41 -22.87 -6.18
N LEU A 66 5.03 -22.15 -5.11
CA LEU A 66 4.95 -20.70 -5.11
C LEU A 66 6.31 -20.07 -5.45
N GLN A 67 7.39 -20.53 -4.82
CA GLN A 67 8.74 -20.03 -5.09
C GLN A 67 9.18 -20.27 -6.54
N ALA A 68 8.86 -21.44 -7.10
CA ALA A 68 9.19 -21.79 -8.48
C ALA A 68 8.41 -20.95 -9.50
N THR A 69 7.11 -20.70 -9.25
CA THR A 69 6.30 -19.88 -10.16
C THR A 69 6.66 -18.40 -10.07
N LEU A 70 6.93 -17.90 -8.86
CA LEU A 70 7.22 -16.49 -8.59
C LEU A 70 8.71 -16.17 -8.83
N LYS A 71 9.13 -16.25 -10.09
CA LYS A 71 10.53 -15.98 -10.49
C LYS A 71 11.01 -14.63 -9.92
N GLY A 72 12.14 -14.65 -9.22
CA GLY A 72 12.76 -13.46 -8.61
C GLY A 72 12.40 -13.18 -7.15
N ILE A 73 11.50 -13.96 -6.52
CA ILE A 73 11.27 -13.85 -5.08
C ILE A 73 12.30 -14.68 -4.31
N SER A 74 12.96 -14.09 -3.31
CA SER A 74 13.80 -14.87 -2.40
C SER A 74 12.94 -15.69 -1.44
N PRO A 75 13.36 -16.91 -1.02
CA PRO A 75 12.58 -17.72 -0.09
C PRO A 75 12.31 -17.00 1.25
N ARG A 76 13.27 -16.21 1.74
CA ARG A 76 13.07 -15.34 2.92
C ARG A 76 11.93 -14.35 2.72
N THR A 77 11.87 -13.70 1.56
CA THR A 77 10.81 -12.72 1.22
C THR A 77 9.46 -13.41 1.09
N LEU A 78 9.39 -14.55 0.39
CA LEU A 78 8.17 -15.32 0.24
C LEU A 78 7.63 -15.75 1.61
N SER A 79 8.49 -16.30 2.46
CA SER A 79 8.16 -16.74 3.81
C SER A 79 7.63 -15.59 4.67
N ALA A 80 8.31 -14.45 4.67
CA ALA A 80 7.87 -13.25 5.39
C ALA A 80 6.53 -12.72 4.87
N ARG A 81 6.33 -12.72 3.55
CA ARG A 81 5.10 -12.23 2.93
C ARG A 81 3.91 -13.15 3.20
N LEU A 82 4.09 -14.46 3.11
CA LEU A 82 3.06 -15.44 3.47
C LEU A 82 2.65 -15.31 4.93
N ARG A 83 3.60 -15.23 5.87
CA ARG A 83 3.29 -14.98 7.29
C ARG A 83 2.49 -13.69 7.50
N TRP A 84 2.86 -12.62 6.81
CA TRP A 84 2.13 -11.36 6.91
C TRP A 84 0.72 -11.46 6.30
N LEU A 85 0.54 -12.12 5.15
CA LEU A 85 -0.78 -12.37 4.56
C LEU A 85 -1.66 -13.28 5.42
N GLN A 86 -1.07 -14.22 6.15
CA GLN A 86 -1.76 -15.03 7.15
C GLN A 86 -2.24 -14.17 8.32
N ARG A 87 -1.39 -13.26 8.83
CA ARG A 87 -1.80 -12.30 9.88
C ARG A 87 -2.91 -11.36 9.43
N GLU A 88 -2.91 -10.95 8.17
CA GLU A 88 -4.02 -10.16 7.61
C GLU A 88 -5.27 -11.00 7.30
N GLY A 89 -5.22 -12.33 7.50
CA GLY A 89 -6.33 -13.24 7.24
C GLY A 89 -6.64 -13.40 5.75
N VAL A 90 -5.69 -13.11 4.86
CA VAL A 90 -5.85 -13.22 3.39
C VAL A 90 -5.44 -14.61 2.89
N VAL A 91 -4.48 -15.23 3.56
CA VAL A 91 -3.95 -16.56 3.23
C VAL A 91 -4.10 -17.47 4.44
N GLY A 92 -4.53 -18.71 4.21
CA GLY A 92 -4.56 -19.79 5.20
C GLY A 92 -3.53 -20.88 4.88
N LYS A 93 -3.35 -21.81 5.82
CA LYS A 93 -2.66 -23.08 5.60
C LYS A 93 -3.63 -24.22 5.75
N THR A 94 -3.52 -25.24 4.92
CA THR A 94 -4.30 -26.48 5.02
C THR A 94 -3.39 -27.69 4.86
N ALA A 95 -3.67 -28.76 5.59
CA ALA A 95 -3.15 -30.07 5.25
C ALA A 95 -3.81 -30.50 3.93
N LEU A 96 -3.03 -31.15 3.08
CA LEU A 96 -3.53 -31.79 1.88
C LEU A 96 -3.81 -33.26 2.24
N SER A 97 -4.91 -33.85 1.76
CA SER A 97 -5.48 -35.13 2.24
C SER A 97 -4.62 -36.39 2.07
N GLU A 98 -3.38 -36.30 1.57
CA GLU A 98 -2.51 -37.48 1.49
C GLU A 98 -1.77 -37.72 2.82
N PRO A 99 -1.66 -38.97 3.30
CA PRO A 99 -0.92 -39.29 4.52
C PRO A 99 0.57 -38.90 4.36
N GLY A 100 1.06 -37.97 5.21
CA GLY A 100 2.45 -37.50 5.22
C GLY A 100 2.68 -36.09 4.64
N LEU A 101 1.62 -35.33 4.33
CA LEU A 101 1.74 -34.16 3.46
C LEU A 101 2.12 -32.84 4.15
N HIS A 102 3.17 -32.23 3.59
CA HIS A 102 3.57 -30.84 3.81
C HIS A 102 2.39 -29.87 3.62
N GLU A 103 2.28 -28.89 4.53
CA GLU A 103 1.26 -27.84 4.52
C GLU A 103 1.20 -27.06 3.19
N ALA A 104 -0.01 -26.81 2.68
CA ALA A 104 -0.25 -25.95 1.52
C ALA A 104 -0.90 -24.63 1.92
N TYR A 105 -0.59 -23.57 1.18
CA TYR A 105 -1.20 -22.25 1.35
C TYR A 105 -2.42 -22.13 0.45
N HIS A 106 -3.48 -21.50 0.93
CA HIS A 106 -4.69 -21.22 0.16
C HIS A 106 -5.19 -19.80 0.43
N LEU A 107 -6.03 -19.25 -0.45
CA LEU A 107 -6.73 -18.00 -0.15
C LEU A 107 -7.90 -18.28 0.78
N THR A 108 -8.02 -17.48 1.82
CA THR A 108 -9.23 -17.43 2.65
C THR A 108 -10.37 -16.75 1.89
N GLU A 109 -11.58 -16.72 2.47
CA GLU A 109 -12.68 -15.93 1.93
C GLU A 109 -12.31 -14.45 1.69
N LYS A 110 -11.61 -13.83 2.65
CA LYS A 110 -11.07 -12.47 2.51
C LYS A 110 -10.07 -12.35 1.36
N GLY A 111 -9.23 -13.36 1.13
CA GLY A 111 -8.33 -13.40 -0.01
C GLY A 111 -9.06 -13.54 -1.35
N LEU A 112 -10.11 -14.35 -1.39
CA LEU A 112 -10.95 -14.55 -2.57
C LEU A 112 -11.76 -13.30 -2.92
N ALA A 113 -12.08 -12.43 -1.95
CA ALA A 113 -12.73 -11.16 -2.20
C ALA A 113 -11.92 -10.21 -3.10
N PHE A 114 -10.60 -10.40 -3.21
CA PHE A 114 -9.75 -9.63 -4.14
C PHE A 114 -9.85 -10.08 -5.60
N ARG A 115 -10.48 -11.22 -5.91
CA ARG A 115 -10.55 -11.78 -7.27
C ARG A 115 -11.07 -10.79 -8.34
N PRO A 116 -12.09 -9.95 -8.11
CA PRO A 116 -12.53 -8.97 -9.10
C PRO A 116 -11.44 -7.95 -9.43
N VAL A 117 -10.74 -7.43 -8.42
CA VAL A 117 -9.64 -6.46 -8.60
C VAL A 117 -8.50 -7.07 -9.40
N LEU A 118 -8.13 -8.31 -9.06
CA LEU A 118 -7.08 -9.05 -9.74
C LEU A 118 -7.42 -9.36 -11.20
N ARG A 119 -8.69 -9.64 -11.51
CA ARG A 119 -9.16 -9.80 -12.90
C ARG A 119 -9.06 -8.48 -13.68
N ALA A 120 -9.43 -7.37 -13.06
CA ALA A 120 -9.31 -6.04 -13.69
C ALA A 120 -7.84 -5.71 -14.00
N LEU A 121 -6.92 -5.96 -13.06
CA LEU A 121 -5.47 -5.77 -13.28
C LEU A 121 -4.97 -6.58 -14.48
N ARG A 122 -5.30 -7.88 -14.57
CA ARG A 122 -4.93 -8.72 -15.72
C ARG A 122 -5.47 -8.20 -17.05
N ALA A 123 -6.70 -7.68 -17.06
CA ALA A 123 -7.31 -7.13 -18.26
C ALA A 123 -6.58 -5.86 -18.73
N VAL A 124 -6.19 -5.00 -17.78
CA VAL A 124 -5.40 -3.79 -18.04
C VAL A 124 -4.02 -4.15 -18.60
N ASP A 125 -3.30 -5.08 -17.95
CA ASP A 125 -2.00 -5.57 -18.43
C ASP A 125 -2.10 -6.11 -19.87
N SER A 126 -3.17 -6.86 -20.16
CA SER A 126 -3.41 -7.42 -21.49
C SER A 126 -3.79 -6.36 -22.53
N ALA A 127 -4.43 -5.26 -22.12
CA ALA A 127 -4.73 -4.14 -23.01
C ALA A 127 -3.46 -3.37 -23.37
N TRP A 128 -2.58 -3.10 -22.39
CA TRP A 128 -1.30 -2.43 -22.61
C TRP A 128 -0.35 -3.26 -23.47
N ALA A 129 -0.21 -4.56 -23.17
CA ALA A 129 0.62 -5.46 -23.94
C ALA A 129 0.15 -5.64 -25.40
N ARG A 130 -1.14 -5.39 -25.71
CA ARG A 130 -1.65 -5.34 -27.09
C ARG A 130 -1.30 -4.03 -27.78
N ARG A 131 -1.33 -2.91 -27.05
CA ARG A 131 -1.00 -1.58 -27.57
C ARG A 131 0.48 -1.41 -27.89
N GLU A 132 1.34 -1.99 -27.06
CA GLU A 132 2.81 -1.98 -27.24
C GLU A 132 3.27 -2.93 -28.37
N ARG A 133 2.45 -3.92 -28.74
CA ARG A 133 2.71 -4.88 -29.82
C ARG A 133 2.30 -4.41 -31.22
N ARG A 134 1.98 -3.12 -31.40
CA ARG A 134 1.79 -2.54 -32.73
C ARG A 134 3.15 -2.04 -33.24
N PRO A 135 3.87 -2.78 -34.09
CA PRO A 135 5.01 -2.20 -34.80
C PRO A 135 4.46 -1.14 -35.77
N VAL A 136 5.22 -0.05 -35.91
CA VAL A 136 5.08 0.90 -37.02
C VAL A 136 5.51 0.22 -38.31
#